data_AF-A0AAD7ULS3-F1
#
_entry.id   AF-A0AAD7ULS3-F1
#
_cell.length_a   1.000
_cell.length_b   1.000
_cell.length_c   1.000
_cell.angle_alpha   90.00
_cell.angle_beta   90.00
_cell.angle_gamma   90.00
#
_symmetry.space_group_name_H-M   'P 1'
#
loop_
_entity.id
_entity.type
_entity.pdbx_description
1 polymer ?
#
loop_
_entity_poly.entity_id
_entity_poly.type
_entity_poly.pdbx_seq_one_letter_code
_entity_poly.pdbx_strand_id
1 'polypeptide(L)'
;MFLITAATVSGPGKSSAAESKSSGEEVIRVTVSSKEESKPASRYWLPVSRREENAEESSRRIARSCPWLEGVPFIERCDEASLERVARLIASRYGGEFCWASSFEPGFIAALMSHGFLTMAQRVAADTYALLPKLHRQRCALRFEDRRAPRSIRRKAKHFRVSCDAAFDAVVKGISRQHGDECWLYPPLVAAFRAILESPPMSCVRVHTFECWRDDTLVAGELGYACGNVYTSLSGFSNFPSAGSVQCAATANWLRLSGYVLWDLGMELPYKIAMGATNMPRQEFLRIVTTARARGDTVPILGASTSALNARDVLDADDPARFFVAPCPEASSAPSESPDDPSPRGV
;
A
#
# COMPACT_ATOMS: atom_id res chain seq x y z
N MET A 1 19.52 13.04 -7.19
CA MET A 1 18.77 12.23 -8.16
C MET A 1 18.16 11.09 -7.36
N PHE A 2 16.84 10.91 -7.40
CA PHE A 2 16.12 9.97 -6.53
C PHE A 2 15.54 8.86 -7.43
N LEU A 3 16.22 7.72 -7.47
CA LEU A 3 15.86 6.56 -8.27
C LEU A 3 15.27 5.47 -7.36
N ILE A 4 14.25 4.77 -7.86
CA ILE A 4 13.77 3.49 -7.34
C ILE A 4 13.85 2.54 -8.54
N THR A 5 14.78 1.58 -8.51
CA THR A 5 15.09 0.72 -9.65
C THR A 5 14.57 -0.69 -9.42
N ALA A 6 13.94 -1.28 -10.44
CA ALA A 6 13.42 -2.64 -10.40
C ALA A 6 14.49 -3.67 -10.79
N ALA A 7 14.63 -4.75 -10.01
CA ALA A 7 15.63 -5.79 -10.26
C ALA A 7 14.99 -7.08 -10.80
N THR A 8 15.48 -7.56 -11.95
CA THR A 8 15.07 -8.82 -12.60
C THR A 8 15.81 -10.03 -12.04
N VAL A 9 15.20 -11.22 -12.08
CA VAL A 9 15.76 -12.49 -11.58
C VAL A 9 15.65 -13.60 -12.63
N SER A 10 16.60 -14.52 -12.67
CA SER A 10 16.63 -15.73 -13.53
C SER A 10 16.92 -16.97 -12.67
N GLY A 11 16.49 -18.17 -13.09
CA GLY A 11 16.58 -19.40 -12.27
C GLY A 11 16.69 -20.72 -13.07
N PRO A 12 17.17 -21.84 -12.47
CA PRO A 12 17.32 -23.13 -13.16
C PRO A 12 16.79 -24.40 -12.41
N GLY A 13 16.56 -25.49 -13.17
CA GLY A 13 16.72 -26.89 -12.69
C GLY A 13 15.46 -27.67 -12.23
N LYS A 14 15.36 -28.96 -12.60
CA LYS A 14 14.24 -29.89 -12.28
C LYS A 14 14.72 -31.26 -11.76
N SER A 15 13.93 -31.93 -10.89
CA SER A 15 13.85 -33.41 -10.81
C SER A 15 12.64 -33.94 -9.98
N SER A 16 12.22 -35.18 -10.26
CA SER A 16 11.09 -36.01 -9.72
C SER A 16 11.20 -36.43 -8.23
N ALA A 17 10.20 -36.96 -7.49
CA ALA A 17 8.72 -37.20 -7.59
C ALA A 17 8.18 -37.38 -6.11
N ALA A 18 7.10 -38.08 -5.67
CA ALA A 18 6.09 -39.03 -6.22
C ALA A 18 4.79 -39.05 -5.33
N GLU A 19 3.94 -40.11 -5.39
CA GLU A 19 2.60 -40.20 -4.77
C GLU A 19 2.42 -41.27 -3.68
N SER A 20 1.43 -41.07 -2.76
CA SER A 20 0.35 -42.04 -2.47
C SER A 20 -0.84 -41.35 -1.76
N LYS A 21 -1.98 -42.03 -1.58
CA LYS A 21 -3.30 -41.43 -1.23
C LYS A 21 -4.03 -42.16 -0.09
N SER A 22 -4.81 -41.44 0.71
CA SER A 22 -6.19 -41.84 1.08
C SER A 22 -7.00 -40.70 1.75
N SER A 23 -8.32 -40.94 1.83
CA SER A 23 -9.46 -40.09 2.23
C SER A 23 -9.45 -39.53 3.66
N GLY A 24 -10.36 -38.58 3.95
CA GLY A 24 -11.16 -38.78 5.18
C GLY A 24 -11.95 -37.62 5.80
N GLU A 25 -11.52 -36.36 5.72
CA GLU A 25 -12.08 -35.28 6.58
C GLU A 25 -11.87 -33.88 5.95
N GLU A 26 -12.79 -32.95 6.21
CA GLU A 26 -12.78 -31.58 5.65
C GLU A 26 -11.82 -30.64 6.43
N VAL A 27 -10.53 -30.95 6.36
CA VAL A 27 -9.47 -30.26 7.10
C VAL A 27 -8.69 -29.30 6.21
N ILE A 28 -8.59 -28.03 6.63
CA ILE A 28 -7.65 -27.05 6.07
C ILE A 28 -6.21 -27.47 6.44
N ARG A 29 -5.61 -28.35 5.63
CA ARG A 29 -4.29 -28.97 5.89
C ARG A 29 -3.12 -27.99 5.73
N VAL A 30 -2.84 -27.19 6.75
CA VAL A 30 -1.57 -26.47 6.89
C VAL A 30 -0.48 -27.45 7.40
N THR A 31 0.07 -28.27 6.50
CA THR A 31 1.01 -29.34 6.87
C THR A 31 2.43 -28.81 7.14
N VAL A 32 2.66 -28.28 8.35
CA VAL A 32 4.02 -28.03 8.87
C VAL A 32 4.61 -29.33 9.39
N SER A 33 5.28 -30.09 8.52
CA SER A 33 6.08 -31.25 8.94
C SER A 33 7.35 -30.79 9.63
N SER A 34 7.47 -31.02 10.94
CA SER A 34 8.64 -30.65 11.74
C SER A 34 9.74 -31.72 11.68
N LYS A 35 10.46 -31.80 10.56
CA LYS A 35 11.84 -32.31 10.49
C LYS A 35 12.46 -32.06 9.11
N GLU A 36 13.76 -31.80 9.14
CA GLU A 36 14.72 -31.63 8.03
C GLU A 36 14.47 -30.44 7.08
N GLU A 37 15.55 -29.69 6.86
CA GLU A 37 15.58 -28.47 6.08
C GLU A 37 15.84 -28.78 4.59
N SER A 38 15.63 -27.79 3.71
CA SER A 38 15.86 -27.86 2.25
C SER A 38 14.92 -28.75 1.41
N LYS A 39 13.75 -28.21 1.03
CA LYS A 39 13.03 -28.50 -0.22
C LYS A 39 12.09 -27.33 -0.61
N PRO A 40 11.63 -27.22 -1.87
CA PRO A 40 11.24 -25.93 -2.45
C PRO A 40 9.85 -25.42 -2.05
N ALA A 41 9.53 -24.19 -2.48
CA ALA A 41 8.36 -23.40 -2.10
C ALA A 41 6.98 -23.95 -2.54
N SER A 42 6.91 -25.16 -3.11
CA SER A 42 5.71 -25.77 -3.69
C SER A 42 4.66 -26.25 -2.66
N ARG A 43 4.68 -25.71 -1.43
CA ARG A 43 3.75 -26.01 -0.32
C ARG A 43 3.03 -24.79 0.25
N TYR A 44 3.18 -23.60 -0.34
CA TYR A 44 2.48 -22.38 0.10
C TYR A 44 1.19 -22.07 -0.69
N TRP A 45 0.69 -23.01 -1.47
CA TRP A 45 -0.59 -22.89 -2.16
C TRP A 45 -1.74 -22.92 -1.14
N LEU A 46 -2.54 -21.85 -1.09
CA LEU A 46 -3.90 -22.00 -0.59
C LEU A 46 -4.72 -22.82 -1.61
N PRO A 47 -5.58 -23.76 -1.17
CA PRO A 47 -6.51 -24.43 -2.07
C PRO A 47 -7.59 -23.44 -2.53
N VAL A 48 -7.91 -23.47 -3.82
CA VAL A 48 -8.95 -22.65 -4.43
C VAL A 48 -10.30 -22.95 -3.77
N SER A 49 -11.00 -21.90 -3.33
CA SER A 49 -12.41 -22.05 -2.94
C SER A 49 -13.26 -22.07 -4.21
N ARG A 50 -13.94 -23.21 -4.50
CA ARG A 50 -14.79 -23.37 -5.70
C ARG A 50 -15.93 -22.35 -5.72
N ARG A 51 -15.71 -21.17 -6.28
CA ARG A 51 -16.73 -20.12 -6.57
C ARG A 51 -16.17 -18.95 -7.39
N GLU A 52 -15.63 -19.23 -8.59
CA GLU A 52 -15.59 -18.31 -9.77
C GLU A 52 -14.76 -18.93 -10.91
N GLU A 53 -15.42 -19.62 -11.86
CA GLU A 53 -14.75 -20.33 -12.96
C GLU A 53 -13.88 -19.41 -13.83
N ASN A 54 -14.33 -18.17 -14.05
CA ASN A 54 -13.59 -17.13 -14.79
C ASN A 54 -12.30 -16.68 -14.08
N ALA A 55 -12.28 -16.69 -12.74
CA ALA A 55 -11.09 -16.34 -11.96
C ALA A 55 -10.06 -17.48 -12.01
N GLU A 56 -10.51 -18.73 -11.93
CA GLU A 56 -9.64 -19.90 -12.14
C GLU A 56 -9.00 -19.89 -13.54
N GLU A 57 -9.79 -19.67 -14.60
CA GLU A 57 -9.27 -19.67 -15.98
C GLU A 57 -8.29 -18.52 -16.23
N SER A 58 -8.61 -17.30 -15.81
CA SER A 58 -7.73 -16.13 -15.96
C SER A 58 -6.38 -16.35 -15.26
N SER A 59 -6.40 -16.91 -14.06
CA SER A 59 -5.21 -17.24 -13.28
C SER A 59 -4.38 -18.35 -13.96
N ARG A 60 -5.04 -19.39 -14.48
CA ARG A 60 -4.40 -20.46 -15.27
C ARG A 60 -3.76 -19.92 -16.55
N ARG A 61 -4.38 -18.96 -17.23
CA ARG A 61 -3.84 -18.31 -18.44
C ARG A 61 -2.58 -17.50 -18.12
N ILE A 62 -2.58 -16.72 -17.03
CA ILE A 62 -1.40 -15.98 -16.55
C ILE A 62 -0.25 -16.95 -16.23
N ALA A 63 -0.49 -17.98 -15.43
CA ALA A 63 0.53 -18.95 -15.04
C ALA A 63 1.15 -19.70 -16.24
N ARG A 64 0.33 -20.12 -17.22
CA ARG A 64 0.81 -20.72 -18.48
C ARG A 64 1.67 -19.76 -19.32
N SER A 65 1.39 -18.46 -19.26
CA SER A 65 2.07 -17.43 -20.06
C SER A 65 3.35 -16.90 -19.40
N CYS A 66 3.57 -17.17 -18.11
CA CYS A 66 4.71 -16.69 -17.33
C CYS A 66 5.34 -17.80 -16.49
N PRO A 67 6.23 -18.63 -17.09
CA PRO A 67 6.93 -19.71 -16.38
C PRO A 67 7.73 -19.25 -15.15
N TRP A 68 8.15 -17.98 -15.09
CA TRP A 68 8.85 -17.42 -13.93
C TRP A 68 7.96 -17.27 -12.68
N LEU A 69 6.63 -17.37 -12.82
CA LEU A 69 5.69 -17.45 -11.68
C LEU A 69 5.64 -18.88 -11.08
N GLU A 70 6.26 -19.88 -11.71
CA GLU A 70 6.35 -21.24 -11.16
C GLU A 70 7.14 -21.23 -9.83
N GLY A 71 6.45 -21.53 -8.73
CA GLY A 71 7.03 -21.46 -7.38
C GLY A 71 6.93 -20.09 -6.69
N VAL A 72 6.35 -19.07 -7.34
CA VAL A 72 5.91 -17.83 -6.68
C VAL A 72 4.52 -18.08 -6.06
N PRO A 73 4.30 -17.80 -4.76
CA PRO A 73 3.01 -18.06 -4.13
C PRO A 73 1.87 -17.27 -4.79
N PHE A 74 0.80 -17.97 -5.15
CA PHE A 74 -0.45 -17.36 -5.61
C PHE A 74 -1.31 -16.96 -4.40
N ILE A 75 -1.88 -15.75 -4.43
CA ILE A 75 -2.88 -15.28 -3.48
C ILE A 75 -4.19 -15.10 -4.24
N GLU A 76 -5.15 -15.98 -3.98
CA GLU A 76 -6.52 -15.84 -4.45
C GLU A 76 -7.26 -14.76 -3.64
N ARG A 77 -8.32 -14.19 -4.22
CA ARG A 77 -9.23 -13.30 -3.50
C ARG A 77 -9.90 -14.07 -2.35
N CYS A 78 -9.67 -13.61 -1.12
CA CYS A 78 -10.16 -14.25 0.10
C CYS A 78 -10.50 -13.21 1.17
N ASP A 79 -11.15 -13.65 2.25
CA ASP A 79 -11.50 -12.81 3.40
C ASP A 79 -10.26 -12.31 4.17
N GLU A 80 -10.40 -11.23 4.93
CA GLU A 80 -9.29 -10.64 5.69
C GLU A 80 -8.70 -11.59 6.74
N ALA A 81 -9.49 -12.47 7.36
CA ALA A 81 -8.95 -13.44 8.33
C ALA A 81 -8.11 -14.52 7.64
N SER A 82 -8.42 -14.88 6.39
CA SER A 82 -7.59 -15.72 5.52
C SER A 82 -6.33 -14.98 5.05
N LEU A 83 -6.44 -13.72 4.67
CA LEU A 83 -5.30 -12.91 4.26
C LEU A 83 -4.31 -12.65 5.42
N GLU A 84 -4.80 -12.51 6.65
CA GLU A 84 -4.01 -12.46 7.88
C GLU A 84 -3.29 -13.79 8.15
N ARG A 85 -3.82 -14.95 7.73
CA ARG A 85 -3.07 -16.23 7.76
C ARG A 85 -1.98 -16.27 6.67
N VAL A 86 -2.28 -15.77 5.47
CA VAL A 86 -1.33 -15.68 4.34
C VAL A 86 -0.13 -14.79 4.67
N ALA A 87 -0.36 -13.57 5.17
CA ALA A 87 0.70 -12.62 5.53
C ALA A 87 1.66 -13.21 6.59
N ARG A 88 1.11 -13.85 7.63
CA ARG A 88 1.90 -14.52 8.68
C ARG A 88 2.68 -15.73 8.16
N LEU A 89 2.11 -16.53 7.25
CA LEU A 89 2.82 -17.64 6.61
C LEU A 89 3.98 -17.15 5.73
N ILE A 90 3.77 -16.13 4.90
CA ILE A 90 4.82 -15.55 4.04
C ILE A 90 5.94 -14.95 4.90
N ALA A 91 5.59 -14.17 5.93
CA ALA A 91 6.56 -13.52 6.80
C ALA A 91 7.45 -14.51 7.58
N SER A 92 6.92 -15.70 7.93
CA SER A 92 7.60 -16.71 8.76
C SER A 92 8.21 -17.88 7.97
N ARG A 93 7.73 -18.19 6.76
CA ARG A 93 8.13 -19.41 6.02
C ARG A 93 8.61 -19.17 4.58
N TYR A 94 8.18 -18.12 3.89
CA TYR A 94 8.54 -17.93 2.47
C TYR A 94 9.87 -17.18 2.31
N GLY A 95 10.86 -17.78 1.62
CA GLY A 95 12.20 -17.19 1.48
C GLY A 95 12.29 -15.95 0.58
N GLY A 96 11.31 -15.74 -0.32
CA GLY A 96 11.26 -14.61 -1.25
C GLY A 96 10.54 -13.38 -0.69
N GLU A 97 10.30 -12.41 -1.58
CA GLU A 97 9.56 -11.16 -1.27
C GLU A 97 8.24 -11.01 -2.02
N PHE A 98 8.08 -11.66 -3.18
CA PHE A 98 6.92 -11.51 -4.06
C PHE A 98 5.94 -12.67 -3.91
N CYS A 99 4.67 -12.36 -4.03
CA CYS A 99 3.59 -13.27 -4.39
C CYS A 99 2.96 -12.76 -5.70
N TRP A 100 1.98 -13.46 -6.25
CA TRP A 100 1.19 -12.98 -7.38
C TRP A 100 -0.30 -13.23 -7.20
N ALA A 101 -1.11 -12.43 -7.89
CA ALA A 101 -2.57 -12.57 -7.95
C ALA A 101 -3.09 -12.11 -9.32
N SER A 102 -4.31 -12.50 -9.65
CA SER A 102 -4.99 -12.17 -10.91
C SER A 102 -6.04 -11.06 -10.77
N SER A 103 -6.62 -10.88 -9.58
CA SER A 103 -7.62 -9.85 -9.31
C SER A 103 -6.98 -8.47 -9.09
N PHE A 104 -7.59 -7.45 -9.68
CA PHE A 104 -7.31 -6.03 -9.45
C PHE A 104 -8.51 -5.30 -8.81
N GLU A 105 -9.40 -6.03 -8.13
CA GLU A 105 -10.53 -5.39 -7.41
C GLU A 105 -10.03 -4.43 -6.32
N PRO A 106 -10.58 -3.21 -6.21
CA PRO A 106 -10.16 -2.21 -5.23
C PRO A 106 -10.12 -2.74 -3.79
N GLY A 107 -11.18 -3.43 -3.34
CA GLY A 107 -11.25 -4.00 -1.99
C GLY A 107 -10.20 -5.08 -1.71
N PHE A 108 -9.85 -5.91 -2.71
CA PHE A 108 -8.80 -6.91 -2.56
C PHE A 108 -7.40 -6.28 -2.51
N ILE A 109 -7.15 -5.24 -3.32
CA ILE A 109 -5.92 -4.45 -3.27
C ILE A 109 -5.79 -3.71 -1.93
N ALA A 110 -6.89 -3.16 -1.42
CA ALA A 110 -6.92 -2.50 -0.11
C ALA A 110 -6.69 -3.50 1.04
N ALA A 111 -7.29 -4.69 0.99
CA ALA A 111 -7.02 -5.77 1.94
C ALA A 111 -5.54 -6.22 1.91
N LEU A 112 -4.91 -6.31 0.73
CA LEU A 112 -3.48 -6.60 0.59
C LEU A 112 -2.62 -5.48 1.22
N MET A 113 -2.95 -4.21 0.96
CA MET A 113 -2.29 -3.05 1.58
C MET A 113 -2.43 -3.07 3.11
N SER A 114 -3.62 -3.40 3.64
CA SER A 114 -3.90 -3.47 5.08
C SER A 114 -3.17 -4.62 5.79
N HIS A 115 -2.73 -5.62 5.02
CA HIS A 115 -1.87 -6.72 5.45
C HIS A 115 -0.38 -6.47 5.17
N GLY A 116 -0.01 -5.22 4.83
CA GLY A 116 1.37 -4.79 4.67
C GLY A 116 2.04 -5.21 3.35
N PHE A 117 1.29 -5.65 2.34
CA PHE A 117 1.84 -5.87 1.00
C PHE A 117 1.91 -4.56 0.21
N LEU A 118 3.06 -4.29 -0.42
CA LEU A 118 3.10 -3.32 -1.52
C LEU A 118 2.45 -3.98 -2.73
N THR A 119 1.43 -3.36 -3.31
CA THR A 119 0.79 -3.87 -4.53
C THR A 119 1.46 -3.26 -5.76
N MET A 120 2.09 -4.11 -6.56
CA MET A 120 2.73 -3.75 -7.84
C MET A 120 2.01 -4.47 -8.99
N ALA A 121 2.19 -4.04 -10.24
CA ALA A 121 1.68 -4.77 -11.41
C ALA A 121 2.79 -5.04 -12.44
N GLN A 122 2.63 -6.12 -13.19
CA GLN A 122 3.46 -6.45 -14.34
C GLN A 122 2.60 -6.88 -15.51
N ARG A 123 2.89 -6.34 -16.70
CA ARG A 123 2.31 -6.82 -17.97
C ARG A 123 2.91 -8.18 -18.33
N VAL A 124 2.07 -9.18 -18.52
CA VAL A 124 2.44 -10.60 -18.79
C VAL A 124 2.06 -11.07 -20.19
N ALA A 125 1.10 -10.40 -20.83
CA ALA A 125 0.83 -10.43 -22.27
C ALA A 125 0.29 -9.05 -22.69
N ALA A 126 -0.01 -8.82 -23.98
CA ALA A 126 -0.37 -7.49 -24.53
C ALA A 126 -1.32 -6.67 -23.61
N ASP A 127 -2.49 -7.24 -23.31
CA ASP A 127 -3.53 -6.64 -22.46
C ASP A 127 -3.79 -7.49 -21.20
N THR A 128 -2.80 -8.26 -20.74
CA THR A 128 -2.92 -9.11 -19.54
C THR A 128 -1.86 -8.70 -18.53
N TYR A 129 -2.30 -8.51 -17.29
CA TYR A 129 -1.46 -8.08 -16.17
C TYR A 129 -1.56 -9.07 -15.01
N ALA A 130 -0.47 -9.24 -14.27
CA ALA A 130 -0.46 -9.90 -12.97
C ALA A 130 -0.28 -8.84 -11.88
N LEU A 131 -1.07 -8.94 -10.81
CA LEU A 131 -0.80 -8.22 -9.57
C LEU A 131 0.34 -8.94 -8.84
N LEU A 132 1.30 -8.19 -8.30
CA LEU A 132 2.46 -8.70 -7.57
C LEU A 132 2.48 -8.12 -6.15
N PRO A 133 1.76 -8.73 -5.19
CA PRO A 133 1.86 -8.35 -3.78
C PRO A 133 3.25 -8.63 -3.24
N LYS A 134 3.93 -7.60 -2.73
CA LYS A 134 5.31 -7.68 -2.25
C LYS A 134 5.41 -7.43 -0.75
N LEU A 135 5.95 -8.41 -0.02
CA LEU A 135 6.32 -8.31 1.38
C LEU A 135 7.84 -8.48 1.51
N HIS A 136 8.54 -7.34 1.45
CA HIS A 136 9.99 -7.24 1.63
C HIS A 136 10.51 -8.01 2.83
N ARG A 137 11.74 -8.57 2.77
CA ARG A 137 12.37 -9.28 3.92
C ARG A 137 12.81 -8.32 5.03
N GLN A 138 13.37 -7.19 4.63
CA GLN A 138 13.75 -6.06 5.48
C GLN A 138 12.98 -4.85 4.99
N ARG A 139 12.25 -4.18 5.88
CA ARG A 139 11.47 -2.99 5.55
C ARG A 139 12.20 -1.75 6.00
N CYS A 140 12.49 -0.84 5.07
CA CYS A 140 13.03 0.47 5.37
C CYS A 140 11.88 1.41 5.75
N ALA A 141 11.91 1.96 6.97
CA ALA A 141 10.86 2.83 7.48
C ALA A 141 11.44 3.93 8.38
N LEU A 142 10.73 5.06 8.48
CA LEU A 142 11.09 6.21 9.29
C LEU A 142 10.11 6.36 10.46
N ARG A 143 10.64 6.50 11.67
CA ARG A 143 9.92 6.99 12.84
C ARG A 143 10.03 8.52 12.86
N PHE A 144 8.96 9.24 13.18
CA PHE A 144 8.91 10.69 12.97
C PHE A 144 9.73 11.49 13.99
N GLU A 145 10.13 10.87 15.07
CA GLU A 145 11.10 11.33 16.07
C GLU A 145 12.51 11.44 15.45
N ASP A 146 12.90 10.46 14.63
CA ASP A 146 14.23 10.37 13.99
C ASP A 146 14.40 11.27 12.75
N ARG A 147 13.32 11.95 12.30
CA ARG A 147 13.25 12.64 11.00
C ARG A 147 14.30 13.75 10.86
N ARG A 148 15.05 13.72 9.73
CA ARG A 148 16.16 14.64 9.46
C ARG A 148 15.81 15.57 8.29
N ALA A 149 15.61 16.85 8.59
CA ALA A 149 15.42 17.91 7.60
C ALA A 149 16.65 18.86 7.56
N PRO A 150 17.61 18.65 6.63
CA PRO A 150 18.85 19.43 6.60
C PRO A 150 18.60 20.93 6.45
N ARG A 151 19.42 21.77 7.11
CA ARG A 151 19.30 23.24 7.08
C ARG A 151 19.23 23.82 5.66
N SER A 152 19.89 23.17 4.69
CA SER A 152 19.85 23.53 3.26
C SER A 152 18.50 23.26 2.59
N ILE A 153 17.84 22.14 2.90
CA ILE A 153 16.48 21.81 2.45
C ILE A 153 15.48 22.75 3.11
N ARG A 154 15.57 22.91 4.45
CA ARG A 154 14.74 23.85 5.21
C ARG A 154 14.84 25.29 4.69
N ARG A 155 16.01 25.75 4.22
CA ARG A 155 16.17 27.07 3.56
C ARG A 155 15.51 27.17 2.17
N LYS A 156 15.50 26.07 1.41
CA LYS A 156 14.92 26.02 0.05
C LYS A 156 13.40 25.93 0.06
N ALA A 157 12.82 25.29 1.08
CA ALA A 157 11.40 24.98 1.15
C ALA A 157 10.45 26.18 0.95
N LYS A 158 10.86 27.39 1.31
CA LYS A 158 10.05 28.62 1.14
C LYS A 158 9.68 28.95 -0.32
N HIS A 159 10.38 28.34 -1.29
CA HIS A 159 10.16 28.50 -2.73
C HIS A 159 9.23 27.40 -3.32
N PHE A 160 8.60 26.59 -2.47
CA PHE A 160 7.72 25.49 -2.88
C PHE A 160 6.42 25.52 -2.07
N ARG A 161 5.35 25.01 -2.67
CA ARG A 161 4.10 24.66 -1.96
C ARG A 161 3.94 23.14 -1.92
N VAL A 162 3.19 22.62 -0.97
CA VAL A 162 2.82 21.20 -0.87
C VAL A 162 1.33 21.04 -0.63
N SER A 163 0.74 19.98 -1.17
CA SER A 163 -0.65 19.60 -0.94
C SER A 163 -0.76 18.09 -0.77
N CYS A 164 -1.97 17.65 -0.38
CA CYS A 164 -2.35 16.24 -0.34
C CYS A 164 -3.64 16.05 -1.14
N ASP A 165 -3.72 14.94 -1.87
CA ASP A 165 -4.80 14.49 -2.74
C ASP A 165 -5.22 15.46 -3.87
N ALA A 166 -4.38 16.44 -4.21
CA ALA A 166 -4.79 17.52 -5.12
C ALA A 166 -4.56 17.23 -6.62
N ALA A 167 -3.69 16.27 -6.98
CA ALA A 167 -3.31 16.07 -8.39
C ALA A 167 -2.95 14.62 -8.79
N PHE A 168 -3.75 13.63 -8.35
CA PHE A 168 -3.51 12.20 -8.58
C PHE A 168 -3.01 11.84 -10.00
N ASP A 169 -3.71 12.25 -11.07
CA ASP A 169 -3.31 11.94 -12.45
C ASP A 169 -1.96 12.55 -12.84
N ALA A 170 -1.68 13.77 -12.39
CA ALA A 170 -0.43 14.45 -12.67
C ALA A 170 0.74 13.80 -11.91
N VAL A 171 0.47 13.28 -10.70
CA VAL A 171 1.43 12.50 -9.92
C VAL A 171 1.71 11.16 -10.58
N VAL A 172 0.68 10.37 -10.91
CA VAL A 172 0.84 9.08 -11.62
C VAL A 172 1.57 9.27 -12.95
N LYS A 173 1.19 10.27 -13.75
CA LYS A 173 1.85 10.62 -15.02
C LYS A 173 3.32 11.06 -14.82
N GLY A 174 3.62 11.75 -13.73
CA GLY A 174 4.98 12.11 -13.34
C GLY A 174 5.83 10.88 -12.98
N ILE A 175 5.25 9.94 -12.21
CA ILE A 175 5.87 8.66 -11.86
C ILE A 175 6.13 7.83 -13.12
N SER A 176 5.13 7.60 -13.98
CA SER A 176 5.28 6.83 -15.23
C SER A 176 6.33 7.45 -16.16
N ARG A 177 6.39 8.79 -16.25
CA ARG A 177 7.44 9.48 -17.02
C ARG A 177 8.84 9.28 -16.45
N GLN A 178 9.00 9.24 -15.12
CA GLN A 178 10.32 9.14 -14.51
C GLN A 178 10.91 7.73 -14.56
N HIS A 179 10.07 6.69 -14.38
CA HIS A 179 10.53 5.30 -14.33
C HIS A 179 10.41 4.56 -15.68
N GLY A 180 9.69 5.10 -16.66
CA GLY A 180 9.63 4.54 -18.02
C GLY A 180 9.15 3.09 -18.04
N ASP A 181 9.90 2.22 -18.71
CA ASP A 181 9.60 0.78 -18.82
C ASP A 181 9.73 0.01 -17.48
N GLU A 182 10.43 0.56 -16.48
CA GLU A 182 10.44 0.04 -15.11
C GLU A 182 9.18 0.41 -14.31
N CYS A 183 8.27 1.22 -14.88
CA CYS A 183 7.06 1.65 -14.19
C CYS A 183 6.05 0.50 -14.04
N TRP A 184 5.79 0.12 -12.80
CA TRP A 184 4.84 -0.92 -12.42
C TRP A 184 3.39 -0.42 -12.24
N LEU A 185 3.13 0.89 -12.39
CA LEU A 185 1.79 1.49 -12.34
C LEU A 185 1.03 1.28 -13.66
N TYR A 186 0.71 0.02 -13.95
CA TYR A 186 -0.10 -0.35 -15.11
C TYR A 186 -1.58 0.04 -14.95
N PRO A 187 -2.33 0.28 -16.05
CA PRO A 187 -3.70 0.81 -16.01
C PRO A 187 -4.68 0.17 -15.01
N PRO A 188 -4.81 -1.16 -14.86
CA PRO A 188 -5.76 -1.74 -13.89
C PRO A 188 -5.40 -1.41 -12.43
N LEU A 189 -4.10 -1.26 -12.12
CA LEU A 189 -3.65 -0.90 -10.78
C LEU A 189 -3.88 0.59 -10.49
N VAL A 190 -3.67 1.46 -11.49
CA VAL A 190 -3.99 2.90 -11.39
C VAL A 190 -5.49 3.11 -11.21
N ALA A 191 -6.33 2.37 -11.94
CA ALA A 191 -7.78 2.41 -11.79
C ALA A 191 -8.23 1.96 -10.39
N ALA A 192 -7.64 0.87 -9.86
CA ALA A 192 -7.93 0.41 -8.50
C ALA A 192 -7.49 1.44 -7.43
N PHE A 193 -6.31 2.05 -7.59
CA PHE A 193 -5.82 3.08 -6.67
C PHE A 193 -6.70 4.34 -6.70
N ARG A 194 -7.18 4.77 -7.87
CA ARG A 194 -8.20 5.83 -7.98
C ARG A 194 -9.47 5.47 -7.21
N ALA A 195 -10.01 4.27 -7.40
CA ALA A 195 -11.22 3.84 -6.72
C ALA A 195 -11.07 3.81 -5.18
N ILE A 196 -9.88 3.50 -4.65
CA ILE A 196 -9.58 3.55 -3.20
C ILE A 196 -9.39 4.99 -2.69
N LEU A 197 -8.89 5.91 -3.54
CA LEU A 197 -8.75 7.34 -3.20
C LEU A 197 -10.13 8.05 -3.11
N GLU A 198 -11.03 7.70 -4.05
CA GLU A 198 -12.35 8.31 -4.24
C GLU A 198 -13.44 7.71 -3.33
N SER A 199 -13.17 6.58 -2.67
CA SER A 199 -14.09 5.89 -1.76
C SER A 199 -13.83 6.22 -0.28
N PRO A 200 -14.77 5.92 0.62
CA PRO A 200 -14.49 5.73 2.04
C PRO A 200 -13.39 4.66 2.25
N PRO A 201 -12.64 4.67 3.38
CA PRO A 201 -11.53 3.76 3.62
C PRO A 201 -11.92 2.27 3.51
N MET A 202 -11.30 1.56 2.57
CA MET A 202 -11.52 0.12 2.36
C MET A 202 -10.54 -0.68 3.22
N SER A 203 -10.99 -1.63 4.04
CA SER A 203 -10.11 -2.42 4.93
C SER A 203 -9.14 -1.58 5.78
N CYS A 204 -9.62 -0.43 6.29
CA CYS A 204 -8.84 0.61 6.99
C CYS A 204 -7.74 1.30 6.16
N VAL A 205 -7.80 1.21 4.83
CA VAL A 205 -6.84 1.80 3.88
C VAL A 205 -7.46 2.93 3.07
N ARG A 206 -6.70 4.01 2.88
CA ARG A 206 -6.99 5.09 1.92
C ARG A 206 -5.74 5.37 1.09
N VAL A 207 -5.88 5.43 -0.23
CA VAL A 207 -4.81 5.85 -1.14
C VAL A 207 -4.68 7.37 -1.09
N HIS A 208 -3.46 7.88 -1.19
CA HIS A 208 -3.15 9.31 -1.12
C HIS A 208 -2.09 9.72 -2.14
N THR A 209 -2.11 11.00 -2.52
CA THR A 209 -0.93 11.64 -3.13
C THR A 209 -0.44 12.81 -2.30
N PHE A 210 0.87 13.02 -2.29
CA PHE A 210 1.48 14.26 -1.82
C PHE A 210 2.14 14.96 -3.00
N GLU A 211 1.78 16.21 -3.23
CA GLU A 211 2.32 17.03 -4.30
C GLU A 211 3.35 18.05 -3.78
N CYS A 212 4.31 18.43 -4.62
CA CYS A 212 5.22 19.53 -4.39
C CYS A 212 5.26 20.43 -5.63
N TRP A 213 4.84 21.66 -5.44
CA TRP A 213 4.65 22.67 -6.48
C TRP A 213 5.74 23.73 -6.38
N ARG A 214 6.20 24.23 -7.52
CA ARG A 214 6.91 25.50 -7.60
C ARG A 214 6.09 26.41 -8.49
N ASP A 215 5.73 27.57 -7.94
CA ASP A 215 4.72 28.43 -8.54
C ASP A 215 3.47 27.54 -8.81
N ASP A 216 2.82 27.60 -9.98
CA ASP A 216 1.70 26.69 -10.33
C ASP A 216 2.15 25.39 -11.06
N THR A 217 3.44 25.08 -11.09
CA THR A 217 3.99 23.87 -11.75
C THR A 217 4.21 22.74 -10.74
N LEU A 218 3.67 21.55 -11.02
CA LEU A 218 3.97 20.33 -10.25
C LEU A 218 5.41 19.87 -10.55
N VAL A 219 6.28 19.89 -9.54
CA VAL A 219 7.72 19.67 -9.68
C VAL A 219 8.26 18.43 -8.96
N ALA A 220 7.54 17.93 -7.97
CA ALA A 220 7.69 16.59 -7.44
C ALA A 220 6.34 16.08 -6.93
N GLY A 221 6.22 14.78 -6.75
CA GLY A 221 4.99 14.17 -6.23
C GLY A 221 5.21 12.69 -5.90
N GLU A 222 4.46 12.18 -4.93
CA GLU A 222 4.45 10.76 -4.59
C GLU A 222 3.03 10.24 -4.43
N LEU A 223 2.91 8.93 -4.62
CA LEU A 223 1.74 8.11 -4.40
C LEU A 223 2.03 7.18 -3.23
N GLY A 224 1.09 7.07 -2.31
CA GLY A 224 1.16 6.20 -1.14
C GLY A 224 -0.21 5.76 -0.65
N TYR A 225 -0.25 5.14 0.51
CA TYR A 225 -1.50 4.81 1.20
C TYR A 225 -1.35 4.91 2.72
N ALA A 226 -2.42 5.31 3.39
CA ALA A 226 -2.58 5.19 4.84
C ALA A 226 -3.19 3.82 5.18
N CYS A 227 -2.77 3.23 6.30
CA CYS A 227 -3.36 2.04 6.91
C CYS A 227 -3.36 2.23 8.43
N GLY A 228 -4.52 2.57 9.02
CA GLY A 228 -4.55 3.09 10.38
C GLY A 228 -3.69 4.36 10.49
N ASN A 229 -2.76 4.38 11.43
CA ASN A 229 -1.76 5.45 11.60
C ASN A 229 -0.34 5.08 11.09
N VAL A 230 -0.25 4.16 10.12
CA VAL A 230 0.96 3.93 9.29
C VAL A 230 0.71 4.48 7.90
N TYR A 231 1.69 5.17 7.31
CA TYR A 231 1.65 5.60 5.91
C TYR A 231 2.77 4.93 5.12
N THR A 232 2.45 4.42 3.93
CA THR A 232 3.38 3.71 3.05
C THR A 232 3.55 4.47 1.73
N SER A 233 4.77 4.97 1.45
CA SER A 233 5.10 5.49 0.12
C SER A 233 5.29 4.33 -0.85
N LEU A 234 4.61 4.40 -2.00
CA LEU A 234 4.71 3.41 -3.07
C LEU A 234 5.74 3.83 -4.13
N SER A 235 5.60 5.02 -4.70
CA SER A 235 6.51 5.58 -5.69
C SER A 235 6.33 7.09 -5.84
N GLY A 236 7.35 7.77 -6.39
CA GLY A 236 7.32 9.20 -6.60
C GLY A 236 8.25 9.65 -7.73
N PHE A 237 8.21 10.95 -8.03
CA PHE A 237 9.05 11.61 -9.02
C PHE A 237 9.50 13.00 -8.54
N SER A 238 10.59 13.53 -9.11
CA SER A 238 11.07 14.89 -8.83
C SER A 238 11.80 15.47 -10.03
N ASN A 239 11.12 16.32 -10.82
CA ASN A 239 11.67 16.94 -12.02
C ASN A 239 12.53 18.19 -11.75
N PHE A 240 12.38 18.84 -10.59
CA PHE A 240 13.11 20.07 -10.25
C PHE A 240 14.15 19.88 -9.13
N PRO A 241 15.32 20.56 -9.17
CA PRO A 241 16.36 20.44 -8.15
C PRO A 241 15.87 20.67 -6.71
N SER A 242 16.04 19.65 -5.86
CA SER A 242 15.63 19.61 -4.44
C SER A 242 14.12 19.51 -4.18
N ALA A 243 13.24 19.49 -5.19
CA ALA A 243 11.79 19.45 -4.99
C ALA A 243 11.33 18.22 -4.20
N GLY A 244 11.74 17.01 -4.60
CA GLY A 244 11.46 15.78 -3.85
C GLY A 244 12.06 15.77 -2.43
N SER A 245 13.20 16.44 -2.21
CA SER A 245 13.79 16.55 -0.87
C SER A 245 13.00 17.50 0.05
N VAL A 246 12.43 18.57 -0.51
CA VAL A 246 11.52 19.47 0.21
C VAL A 246 10.20 18.76 0.47
N GLN A 247 9.66 18.06 -0.53
CA GLN A 247 8.44 17.26 -0.45
C GLN A 247 8.54 16.21 0.67
N CYS A 248 9.54 15.32 0.65
CA CYS A 248 9.65 14.26 1.65
C CYS A 248 9.82 14.85 3.06
N ALA A 249 10.59 15.93 3.21
CA ALA A 249 10.77 16.57 4.51
C ALA A 249 9.48 17.23 5.03
N ALA A 250 8.69 17.88 4.16
CA ALA A 250 7.40 18.46 4.52
C ALA A 250 6.36 17.37 4.84
N THR A 251 6.28 16.33 4.03
CA THR A 251 5.43 15.15 4.23
C THR A 251 5.76 14.46 5.56
N ALA A 252 7.05 14.34 5.93
CA ALA A 252 7.46 13.82 7.24
C ALA A 252 6.87 14.62 8.41
N ASN A 253 6.75 15.95 8.28
CA ASN A 253 6.20 16.78 9.35
C ASN A 253 4.66 16.80 9.31
N TRP A 254 4.04 16.76 8.12
CA TRP A 254 2.59 16.64 7.95
C TRP A 254 2.06 15.35 8.57
N LEU A 255 2.64 14.20 8.21
CA LEU A 255 2.27 12.89 8.76
C LEU A 255 2.46 12.83 10.28
N ARG A 256 3.59 13.35 10.81
CA ARG A 256 3.82 13.48 12.25
C ARG A 256 2.71 14.27 12.94
N LEU A 257 2.40 15.47 12.44
CA LEU A 257 1.40 16.35 13.02
C LEU A 257 -0.01 15.77 12.91
N SER A 258 -0.26 14.95 11.88
CA SER A 258 -1.49 14.17 11.76
C SER A 258 -1.54 12.95 12.69
N GLY A 259 -0.46 12.62 13.44
CA GLY A 259 -0.46 11.52 14.40
C GLY A 259 -0.12 10.14 13.82
N TYR A 260 0.48 10.08 12.63
CA TYR A 260 1.07 8.84 12.12
C TYR A 260 2.30 8.44 12.97
N VAL A 261 2.52 7.13 13.16
CA VAL A 261 3.61 6.59 14.02
C VAL A 261 4.73 5.91 13.24
N LEU A 262 4.52 5.60 11.97
CA LEU A 262 5.54 5.06 11.08
C LEU A 262 5.28 5.52 9.63
N TRP A 263 6.35 5.91 8.96
CA TRP A 263 6.39 6.04 7.50
C TRP A 263 7.13 4.84 6.91
N ASP A 264 6.42 3.90 6.31
CA ASP A 264 7.00 2.82 5.50
C ASP A 264 7.49 3.38 4.15
N LEU A 265 8.74 3.09 3.83
CA LEU A 265 9.41 3.52 2.60
C LEU A 265 9.79 2.32 1.71
N GLY A 266 9.33 1.10 2.00
CA GLY A 266 9.61 -0.10 1.21
C GLY A 266 11.04 -0.61 1.38
N MET A 267 11.86 -0.52 0.32
CA MET A 267 13.26 -0.94 0.30
C MET A 267 14.23 0.14 0.81
N GLU A 268 15.38 -0.26 1.37
CA GLU A 268 16.47 0.67 1.67
C GLU A 268 16.95 1.38 0.40
N LEU A 269 17.18 2.69 0.51
CA LEU A 269 17.95 3.49 -0.44
C LEU A 269 18.77 4.52 0.37
N PRO A 270 19.99 4.90 -0.03
CA PRO A 270 20.89 5.73 0.80
C PRO A 270 20.28 7.06 1.27
N TYR A 271 19.38 7.66 0.48
CA TYR A 271 18.70 8.89 0.86
C TYR A 271 17.66 8.71 1.98
N LYS A 272 17.05 7.52 2.11
CA LYS A 272 16.08 7.21 3.17
C LYS A 272 16.79 7.16 4.52
N ILE A 273 17.93 6.47 4.56
CA ILE A 273 18.84 6.45 5.72
C ILE A 273 19.31 7.87 6.06
N ALA A 274 19.63 8.70 5.07
CA ALA A 274 19.99 10.11 5.29
C ALA A 274 18.83 10.97 5.86
N MET A 275 17.57 10.62 5.61
CA MET A 275 16.39 11.23 6.24
C MET A 275 16.09 10.70 7.65
N GLY A 276 16.82 9.68 8.14
CA GLY A 276 16.64 9.06 9.45
C GLY A 276 15.94 7.69 9.42
N ALA A 277 15.61 7.14 8.25
CA ALA A 277 14.98 5.83 8.16
C ALA A 277 15.94 4.70 8.59
N THR A 278 15.38 3.60 9.08
CA THR A 278 16.10 2.38 9.49
C THR A 278 15.42 1.14 8.90
N ASN A 279 16.11 0.00 8.90
CA ASN A 279 15.53 -1.27 8.48
C ASN A 279 15.00 -2.06 9.67
N MET A 280 13.83 -2.68 9.50
CA MET A 280 13.25 -3.63 10.45
C MET A 280 12.91 -4.97 9.76
N PRO A 281 13.04 -6.12 10.44
CA PRO A 281 12.59 -7.40 9.90
C PRO A 281 11.10 -7.38 9.61
N ARG A 282 10.65 -8.01 8.52
CA ARG A 282 9.24 -7.98 8.10
C ARG A 282 8.21 -8.45 9.13
N GLN A 283 8.63 -9.29 10.07
CA GLN A 283 7.78 -9.77 11.17
C GLN A 283 7.53 -8.67 12.22
N GLU A 284 8.49 -7.78 12.46
CA GLU A 284 8.31 -6.57 13.27
C GLU A 284 7.40 -5.58 12.54
N PHE A 285 7.67 -5.31 11.26
CA PHE A 285 6.86 -4.45 10.41
C PHE A 285 5.37 -4.87 10.41
N LEU A 286 5.07 -6.16 10.17
CA LEU A 286 3.69 -6.65 10.21
C LEU A 286 3.05 -6.44 11.58
N ARG A 287 3.76 -6.64 12.70
CA ARG A 287 3.20 -6.36 14.03
C ARG A 287 2.80 -4.89 14.19
N ILE A 288 3.57 -3.95 13.61
CA ILE A 288 3.21 -2.52 13.62
C ILE A 288 1.96 -2.27 12.77
N VAL A 289 1.92 -2.79 11.53
CA VAL A 289 0.76 -2.62 10.62
C VAL A 289 -0.52 -3.23 11.19
N THR A 290 -0.49 -4.47 11.70
CA THR A 290 -1.65 -5.11 12.35
C THR A 290 -2.11 -4.30 13.58
N THR A 291 -1.19 -3.72 14.36
CA THR A 291 -1.53 -2.88 15.53
C THR A 291 -2.14 -1.55 15.11
N ALA A 292 -1.70 -0.95 14.00
CA ALA A 292 -2.26 0.28 13.45
C ALA A 292 -3.66 0.05 12.85
N ARG A 293 -3.83 -1.02 12.06
CA ARG A 293 -5.12 -1.44 11.47
C ARG A 293 -6.18 -1.73 12.55
N ALA A 294 -5.77 -2.34 13.67
CA ALA A 294 -6.68 -2.66 14.78
C ALA A 294 -7.19 -1.43 15.57
N ARG A 295 -6.75 -0.20 15.24
CA ARG A 295 -7.23 1.07 15.81
C ARG A 295 -8.09 1.83 14.79
N GLY A 296 -8.91 1.11 14.03
CA GLY A 296 -9.47 1.51 12.74
C GLY A 296 -10.13 2.91 12.69
N ASP A 297 -10.76 3.33 13.79
CA ASP A 297 -11.51 4.59 13.88
C ASP A 297 -10.62 5.84 14.00
N THR A 298 -9.29 5.64 14.12
CA THR A 298 -8.31 6.72 14.36
C THR A 298 -7.38 6.99 13.18
N VAL A 299 -7.73 6.54 11.96
CA VAL A 299 -7.05 6.96 10.72
C VAL A 299 -7.09 8.49 10.64
N PRO A 300 -5.93 9.19 10.68
CA PRO A 300 -5.92 10.63 10.48
C PRO A 300 -6.19 10.88 9.01
N ILE A 301 -7.42 11.22 8.66
CA ILE A 301 -7.78 11.56 7.29
C ILE A 301 -6.92 12.76 6.90
N LEU A 302 -5.91 12.54 6.07
CA LEU A 302 -5.17 13.60 5.40
C LEU A 302 -6.18 14.28 4.48
N GLY A 303 -6.73 15.41 4.97
CA GLY A 303 -7.76 16.15 4.28
C GLY A 303 -7.20 16.71 2.98
N ALA A 304 -7.95 16.53 1.89
CA ALA A 304 -7.61 17.10 0.59
C ALA A 304 -7.39 18.62 0.76
N SER A 305 -6.16 19.07 0.49
CA SER A 305 -5.76 20.43 0.81
C SER A 305 -6.26 21.37 -0.27
N THR A 306 -7.34 22.10 0.01
CA THR A 306 -8.04 22.98 -0.95
C THR A 306 -7.16 24.09 -1.54
N SER A 307 -6.02 24.39 -0.92
CA SER A 307 -4.96 25.20 -1.50
C SER A 307 -3.59 24.74 -0.98
N ALA A 308 -2.60 24.61 -1.87
CA ALA A 308 -1.28 24.11 -1.50
C ALA A 308 -0.55 25.05 -0.53
N LEU A 309 -0.15 24.52 0.63
CA LEU A 309 0.50 25.22 1.75
C LEU A 309 1.97 25.51 1.45
N ASN A 310 2.57 26.58 1.97
CA ASN A 310 4.01 26.81 1.78
C ASN A 310 4.83 25.73 2.50
N ALA A 311 5.75 25.06 1.79
CA ALA A 311 6.50 23.93 2.33
C ALA A 311 7.47 24.32 3.45
N ARG A 312 7.83 25.61 3.60
CA ARG A 312 8.55 26.11 4.77
C ARG A 312 7.69 26.06 6.02
N ASP A 313 6.43 26.49 5.91
CA ASP A 313 5.52 26.61 7.04
C ASP A 313 5.08 25.22 7.52
N VAL A 314 4.88 24.28 6.59
CA VAL A 314 4.67 22.85 6.91
C VAL A 314 5.87 22.24 7.64
N LEU A 315 7.10 22.64 7.29
CA LEU A 315 8.34 22.18 7.93
C LEU A 315 8.65 22.81 9.29
N ASP A 316 8.08 23.98 9.56
CA ASP A 316 8.30 24.75 10.78
C ASP A 316 7.12 24.65 11.76
N ALA A 317 6.01 24.05 11.37
CA ALA A 317 4.85 23.84 12.22
C ALA A 317 5.09 22.76 13.29
N ASP A 318 4.59 23.04 14.50
CA ASP A 318 4.48 22.09 15.61
C ASP A 318 3.03 21.93 16.13
N ASP A 319 2.09 22.71 15.59
CA ASP A 319 0.66 22.64 15.90
C ASP A 319 -0.09 21.72 14.89
N PRO A 320 -0.77 20.65 15.35
CA PRO A 320 -1.58 19.79 14.49
C PRO A 320 -2.76 20.50 13.80
N ALA A 321 -3.34 21.54 14.41
CA ALA A 321 -4.64 22.11 13.99
C ALA A 321 -4.65 22.72 12.57
N ARG A 322 -3.48 22.90 11.95
CA ARG A 322 -3.33 23.38 10.57
C ARG A 322 -3.40 22.29 9.50
N PHE A 323 -3.40 21.01 9.88
CA PHE A 323 -3.26 19.86 8.97
C PHE A 323 -4.42 18.87 9.03
N PHE A 324 -5.28 18.98 10.03
CA PHE A 324 -6.54 18.24 10.10
C PHE A 324 -7.64 19.02 9.36
N VAL A 325 -8.23 18.39 8.35
CA VAL A 325 -9.67 18.55 8.14
C VAL A 325 -10.32 17.65 9.18
N ALA A 326 -11.18 18.21 10.04
CA ALA A 326 -11.93 17.39 10.99
C ALA A 326 -12.75 16.33 10.22
N PRO A 327 -12.96 15.12 10.78
CA PRO A 327 -13.90 14.18 10.18
C PRO A 327 -15.21 14.91 9.91
N CYS A 328 -15.76 14.75 8.69
CA CYS A 328 -17.11 15.21 8.45
C CYS A 328 -17.99 14.49 9.47
N PRO A 329 -18.74 15.22 10.34
CA PRO A 329 -19.59 14.54 11.30
C PRO A 329 -20.53 13.65 10.52
N GLU A 330 -20.62 12.38 10.94
CA GLU A 330 -21.61 11.46 10.37
C GLU A 330 -22.97 12.17 10.37
N ALA A 331 -23.71 12.04 9.28
CA ALA A 331 -25.02 12.66 9.15
C ALA A 331 -25.93 12.05 10.22
N SER A 332 -25.96 12.70 11.39
CA SER A 332 -26.68 12.26 12.57
C SER A 332 -28.11 11.98 12.14
N SER A 333 -28.51 10.71 12.23
CA SER A 333 -29.84 10.28 11.87
C SER A 333 -30.82 11.00 12.79
N ALA A 334 -31.38 12.10 12.30
CA ALA A 334 -32.33 12.89 13.04
C ALA A 334 -33.42 11.95 13.57
N PRO A 335 -33.79 12.02 14.87
CA PRO A 335 -34.84 11.19 15.40
C PRO A 335 -36.10 11.43 14.55
N SER A 336 -36.66 10.37 14.01
CA SER A 336 -37.84 10.47 13.16
C SER A 336 -39.02 10.96 14.03
N GLU A 337 -39.33 12.25 13.94
CA GLU A 337 -40.56 12.80 14.51
C GLU A 337 -41.73 12.09 13.84
N SER A 338 -42.38 11.20 14.60
CA SER A 338 -43.60 10.54 14.19
C SER A 338 -44.70 11.59 14.06
N PRO A 339 -45.35 11.75 12.88
CA PRO A 339 -46.45 12.70 12.75
C PRO A 339 -47.59 12.31 13.69
N ASP A 340 -48.30 13.32 14.20
CA ASP A 340 -49.28 13.19 15.29
C ASP A 340 -50.38 12.14 15.03
N ASP A 341 -50.82 11.47 16.09
CA ASP A 341 -52.08 10.71 16.13
C ASP A 341 -53.24 11.66 16.51
N PRO A 342 -54.16 12.01 15.60
CA PRO A 342 -55.34 12.80 15.92
C PRO A 342 -56.45 11.91 16.50
N SER A 343 -56.21 11.34 17.69
CA SER A 343 -57.23 10.63 18.48
C SER A 343 -58.52 11.47 18.60
N PRO A 344 -59.66 11.03 18.02
CA PRO A 344 -60.86 11.86 17.95
C PRO A 344 -61.60 11.95 19.28
N ARG A 345 -61.82 13.17 19.76
CA ARG A 345 -62.84 13.42 20.82
C ARG A 345 -64.22 13.28 20.18
N GLY A 346 -65.04 12.37 20.72
CA GLY A 346 -66.32 12.02 20.12
C GLY A 346 -67.48 12.96 20.44
N VAL A 347 -68.59 12.69 19.75
CA VAL A 347 -69.98 12.98 20.13
C VAL A 347 -70.77 11.69 19.86
#